data_AF-A0A257RE76-F1
#
_entry.id   AF-A0A257RE76-F1
#
_cell.length_a   1.000
_cell.length_b   1.000
_cell.length_c   1.000
_cell.angle_alpha   90.00
_cell.angle_beta   90.00
_cell.angle_gamma   90.00
#
_symmetry.space_group_name_H-M   'P 1'
#
loop_
_entity.id
_entity.type
_entity.pdbx_description
1 polymer ?
#
loop_
_entity_poly.entity_id
_entity_poly.type
_entity_poly.pdbx_seq_one_letter_code
_entity_poly.pdbx_strand_id
1 'polypeptide(L)'
;MARPSGCRAARRRERRPSLVARLRARREQEAGFTLIELLIVVAVMPLIVGALSLGLISVFRLQSGVSSRLGDTVDSQVVASTYQNDVSSALAVTVATGQTLDQCGPAGEYQLLGLAWGGRTSGGYATVVSYAEILTGGQWELVRQYCTAGYSQTPDTSTTVAYNALPPCASGITASCQASASIFNQPGSTDSNKLAGVLDTAAQTSWVPVVDATDSSLNVTRVEFALAAKTATEQNAYQYTLAAVPAAASPAISTGGQPITISSTAGCNFATPGTGYYASSMCLVDFSSLTGNNLLAAESGCLQMEVNLPGGSELYFCLSITGVPVKPSGLPTWQNAFLGNYCSSGGSGCSSGSPFYTGISGKPALYQTGGGTTTITLKNISVITANGSQATGWWAVGADAESTDAGEYIGWTSDHPILVMPNDSSATYSYAQWTANGDAFPSDPVGNACVNGTGLTWQGNADSVLCSVPGNVNIGLKTGTAMVESETPKTWTMILHGAGLEAAAFGLLLS
;
A
#
# COMPACT_ATOMS: atom_id res chain seq x y z
N MET A 1 27.65 29.70 -44.96
CA MET A 1 27.13 28.71 -45.93
C MET A 1 25.73 29.19 -46.34
N ALA A 2 25.50 29.92 -47.43
CA ALA A 2 25.55 29.54 -48.85
C ALA A 2 24.67 28.29 -49.11
N ARG A 3 23.56 28.26 -49.87
CA ARG A 3 23.04 29.06 -51.01
C ARG A 3 21.49 28.92 -51.13
N PRO A 4 20.79 29.86 -51.81
CA PRO A 4 19.39 29.73 -52.25
C PRO A 4 19.28 29.27 -53.72
N SER A 5 18.16 28.67 -54.12
CA SER A 5 17.76 28.37 -55.51
C SER A 5 16.27 28.03 -55.51
N GLY A 6 15.36 28.53 -56.34
CA GLY A 6 15.44 29.39 -57.51
C GLY A 6 14.08 29.28 -58.21
N CYS A 7 13.23 30.30 -58.04
CA CYS A 7 11.93 30.38 -58.72
C CYS A 7 12.16 30.86 -60.16
N ARG A 8 11.87 30.01 -61.16
CA ARG A 8 11.87 30.40 -62.58
C ARG A 8 10.42 30.41 -63.09
N ALA A 9 9.89 31.62 -63.23
CA ALA A 9 8.70 31.92 -64.01
C ALA A 9 9.04 31.85 -65.51
N ALA A 10 8.51 30.84 -66.21
CA ALA A 10 8.53 30.79 -67.67
C ALA A 10 7.13 31.10 -68.22
N ARG A 11 6.95 32.34 -68.67
CA ARG A 11 5.80 32.77 -69.49
C ARG A 11 5.78 31.94 -70.79
N ARG A 12 4.71 31.17 -71.02
CA ARG A 12 4.44 30.58 -72.33
C ARG A 12 3.06 30.99 -72.83
N ARG A 13 3.12 31.94 -73.77
CA ARG A 13 2.12 32.42 -74.73
C ARG A 13 0.83 31.60 -74.80
N GLU A 14 -0.26 32.25 -74.38
CA GLU A 14 -1.63 31.94 -74.77
C GLU A 14 -1.76 31.93 -76.30
N ARG A 15 -1.84 30.74 -76.88
CA ARG A 15 -2.48 30.57 -78.18
C ARG A 15 -3.99 30.57 -77.94
N ARG A 16 -4.63 31.70 -78.24
CA ARG A 16 -6.09 31.83 -78.25
C ARG A 16 -6.67 30.75 -79.19
N PRO A 17 -7.43 29.76 -78.69
CA PRO A 17 -8.15 28.84 -79.55
C PRO A 17 -9.17 29.62 -80.37
N SER A 18 -9.22 29.35 -81.67
CA SER A 18 -10.14 29.98 -82.60
C SER A 18 -11.59 29.78 -82.13
N LEU A 19 -12.44 30.76 -82.41
CA LEU A 19 -13.87 30.75 -82.06
C LEU A 19 -14.59 29.50 -82.59
N VAL A 20 -14.06 28.89 -83.66
CA VAL A 20 -14.54 27.63 -84.25
C VAL A 20 -14.18 26.40 -83.38
N ALA A 21 -13.02 26.40 -82.70
CA ALA A 21 -12.66 25.33 -81.75
C ALA A 21 -13.47 25.40 -80.44
N ARG A 22 -13.84 26.61 -79.99
CA ARG A 22 -14.74 26.78 -78.83
C ARG A 22 -16.19 26.36 -79.12
N LEU A 23 -16.66 26.47 -80.36
CA LEU A 23 -18.00 25.99 -80.74
C LEU A 23 -18.06 24.47 -80.97
N ARG A 24 -16.96 23.81 -81.40
CA ARG A 24 -16.88 22.34 -81.42
C ARG A 24 -16.74 21.73 -80.02
N ALA A 25 -15.92 22.32 -79.14
CA ALA A 25 -15.79 21.86 -77.75
C ALA A 25 -17.10 22.04 -76.93
N ARG A 26 -17.93 23.04 -77.25
CA ARG A 26 -19.27 23.18 -76.63
C ARG A 26 -20.29 22.14 -77.11
N ARG A 27 -20.09 21.51 -78.27
CA ARG A 27 -21.00 20.47 -78.79
C ARG A 27 -20.63 19.06 -78.32
N GLU A 28 -19.38 18.86 -77.89
CA GLU A 28 -18.95 17.65 -77.17
C GLU A 28 -19.21 17.71 -75.65
N GLN A 29 -19.55 18.88 -75.11
CA GLN A 29 -19.95 19.05 -73.71
C GLN A 29 -21.45 18.81 -73.43
N GLU A 30 -22.25 18.56 -74.48
CA GLU A 30 -23.62 18.09 -74.35
C GLU A 30 -23.79 16.70 -74.98
N ALA A 31 -22.81 15.82 -74.76
CA ALA A 31 -23.10 14.40 -74.73
C ALA A 31 -24.02 14.16 -73.53
N GLY A 32 -25.33 14.39 -73.73
CA GLY A 32 -26.35 14.02 -72.77
C GLY A 32 -26.12 12.59 -72.32
N PHE A 33 -26.19 12.36 -71.01
CA PHE A 33 -25.99 11.04 -70.41
C PHE A 33 -26.74 10.00 -71.24
N THR A 34 -26.00 9.02 -71.76
CA THR A 34 -26.64 7.92 -72.45
C THR A 34 -27.60 7.25 -71.46
N LEU A 35 -28.78 6.84 -71.90
CA LEU A 35 -29.80 6.26 -71.01
C LEU A 35 -29.25 5.06 -70.22
N ILE A 36 -28.29 4.34 -70.81
CA ILE A 36 -27.57 3.24 -70.15
C ILE A 36 -26.65 3.73 -69.01
N GLU A 37 -25.99 4.89 -69.14
CA GLU A 37 -25.14 5.46 -68.11
C GLU A 37 -25.95 5.95 -66.91
N LEU A 38 -27.10 6.58 -67.15
CA LEU A 38 -28.03 6.96 -66.08
C LEU A 38 -28.62 5.72 -65.39
N LEU A 39 -28.91 4.65 -66.14
CA LEU A 39 -29.37 3.38 -65.59
C LEU A 39 -28.31 2.72 -64.71
N ILE A 40 -27.03 2.72 -65.14
CA ILE A 40 -25.92 2.20 -64.33
C ILE A 40 -25.77 3.00 -63.03
N VAL A 41 -25.83 4.34 -63.09
CA VAL A 41 -25.69 5.19 -61.89
C VAL A 41 -26.84 4.94 -60.90
N VAL A 42 -28.08 4.87 -61.39
CA VAL A 42 -29.26 4.62 -60.54
C VAL A 42 -29.27 3.20 -59.97
N ALA A 43 -28.66 2.21 -60.64
CA ALA A 43 -28.55 0.85 -60.12
C ALA A 43 -27.38 0.69 -59.13
N VAL A 44 -26.21 1.27 -59.42
CA VAL A 44 -24.98 1.06 -58.64
C VAL A 44 -24.91 1.96 -57.40
N MET A 45 -25.39 3.21 -57.47
CA MET A 45 -25.29 4.14 -56.32
C MET A 45 -26.08 3.66 -55.09
N PRO A 46 -27.34 3.19 -55.18
CA PRO A 46 -28.05 2.65 -54.03
C PRO A 46 -27.39 1.39 -53.45
N LEU A 47 -26.74 0.59 -54.29
CA LEU A 47 -25.98 -0.59 -53.86
C LEU A 47 -24.78 -0.20 -52.98
N ILE A 48 -24.01 0.80 -53.43
CA ILE A 48 -22.85 1.31 -52.67
C ILE A 48 -23.31 2.02 -51.39
N VAL A 49 -24.32 2.89 -51.48
CA VAL A 49 -24.85 3.62 -50.31
C VAL A 49 -25.45 2.64 -49.30
N GLY A 50 -26.21 1.64 -49.74
CA GLY A 50 -26.77 0.61 -48.87
C GLY A 50 -25.69 -0.17 -48.11
N ALA A 51 -24.62 -0.58 -48.80
CA ALA A 51 -23.51 -1.27 -48.17
C ALA A 51 -22.77 -0.39 -47.16
N LEU A 52 -22.51 0.88 -47.48
CA LEU A 52 -21.86 1.84 -46.58
C LEU A 52 -22.72 2.16 -45.35
N SER A 53 -24.03 2.33 -45.52
CA SER A 53 -24.96 2.58 -44.42
C SER A 53 -24.99 1.41 -43.42
N LEU A 54 -25.02 0.17 -43.90
CA LEU A 54 -24.96 -1.01 -43.03
C LEU A 54 -23.64 -1.09 -42.25
N GLY A 55 -22.52 -0.78 -42.91
CA GLY A 55 -21.20 -0.69 -42.26
C GLY A 55 -21.15 0.36 -41.15
N LEU A 56 -21.65 1.57 -41.41
CA LEU A 56 -21.69 2.66 -40.43
C LEU A 56 -22.60 2.34 -39.24
N ILE A 57 -23.76 1.73 -39.47
CA ILE A 57 -24.66 1.28 -38.38
C ILE A 57 -23.93 0.26 -37.48
N SER A 58 -23.16 -0.66 -38.07
CA SER A 58 -22.37 -1.63 -37.30
C SER A 58 -21.28 -0.96 -36.47
N VAL A 59 -20.55 0.02 -37.03
CA VAL A 59 -19.49 0.75 -36.31
C VAL A 59 -20.07 1.56 -35.15
N PHE A 60 -21.18 2.26 -35.33
CA PHE A 60 -21.80 3.04 -34.25
C PHE A 60 -22.36 2.15 -33.12
N ARG A 61 -22.88 0.96 -33.45
CA ARG A 61 -23.29 -0.03 -32.43
C ARG A 61 -22.10 -0.62 -31.67
N LEU A 62 -20.95 -0.78 -32.31
CA LEU A 62 -19.72 -1.25 -31.66
C LEU A 62 -19.11 -0.17 -30.76
N GLN A 63 -19.12 1.09 -31.19
CA GLN A 63 -18.58 2.20 -30.41
C GLN A 63 -19.30 2.40 -29.07
N SER A 64 -20.63 2.33 -29.06
CA SER A 64 -21.40 2.42 -27.80
C SER A 64 -21.13 1.24 -26.88
N GLY A 65 -21.02 0.02 -27.43
CA GLY A 65 -20.69 -1.18 -26.65
C GLY A 65 -19.29 -1.13 -26.02
N VAL A 66 -18.29 -0.63 -26.75
CA VAL A 66 -16.92 -0.46 -26.23
C VAL A 66 -16.86 0.63 -25.16
N SER A 67 -17.53 1.77 -25.38
CA SER A 67 -17.56 2.86 -24.39
C SER A 67 -18.22 2.43 -23.08
N SER A 68 -19.32 1.65 -23.15
CA SER A 68 -19.99 1.11 -21.96
C SER A 68 -19.05 0.17 -21.20
N ARG A 69 -18.44 -0.80 -21.89
CA ARG A 69 -17.52 -1.76 -21.25
C ARG A 69 -16.29 -1.10 -20.63
N LEU A 70 -15.79 -0.03 -21.26
CA LEU A 70 -14.69 0.74 -20.70
C LEU A 70 -15.12 1.49 -19.44
N GLY A 71 -16.31 2.11 -19.44
CA GLY A 71 -16.90 2.73 -18.26
C GLY A 71 -17.08 1.73 -17.13
N ASP A 72 -17.70 0.59 -17.40
CA ASP A 72 -17.93 -0.48 -16.40
C ASP A 72 -16.60 -0.99 -15.81
N THR A 73 -15.54 -1.07 -16.62
CA THR A 73 -14.20 -1.46 -16.15
C THR A 73 -13.62 -0.40 -15.20
N VAL A 74 -13.72 0.88 -15.56
CA VAL A 74 -13.23 1.98 -14.71
C VAL A 74 -13.98 2.01 -13.40
N ASP A 75 -15.31 1.88 -13.42
CA ASP A 75 -16.14 1.84 -12.22
C ASP A 75 -15.73 0.67 -11.32
N SER A 76 -15.50 -0.52 -11.87
CA SER A 76 -15.06 -1.66 -11.06
C SER A 76 -13.70 -1.43 -10.37
N GLN A 77 -12.77 -0.72 -11.01
CA GLN A 77 -11.48 -0.38 -10.42
C GLN A 77 -11.61 0.68 -9.33
N VAL A 78 -12.45 1.69 -9.55
CA VAL A 78 -12.72 2.75 -8.57
C VAL A 78 -13.38 2.16 -7.34
N VAL A 79 -14.44 1.35 -7.50
CA VAL A 79 -15.09 0.69 -6.36
C VAL A 79 -14.11 -0.26 -5.67
N ALA A 80 -13.36 -1.09 -6.39
CA ALA A 80 -12.41 -2.02 -5.77
C ALA A 80 -11.36 -1.30 -4.90
N SER A 81 -10.80 -0.19 -5.39
CA SER A 81 -9.76 0.57 -4.67
C SER A 81 -10.27 1.27 -3.41
N THR A 82 -11.53 1.70 -3.40
CA THR A 82 -12.14 2.38 -2.26
C THR A 82 -12.70 1.37 -1.26
N TYR A 83 -13.39 0.35 -1.76
CA TYR A 83 -14.04 -0.70 -0.96
C TYR A 83 -13.07 -1.46 -0.06
N GLN A 84 -11.91 -1.87 -0.59
CA GLN A 84 -10.95 -2.65 0.20
C GLN A 84 -10.43 -1.86 1.40
N ASN A 85 -10.08 -0.58 1.20
CA ASN A 85 -9.61 0.31 2.25
C ASN A 85 -10.68 0.59 3.31
N ASP A 86 -11.94 0.71 2.87
CA ASP A 86 -13.04 0.98 3.79
C ASP A 86 -13.38 -0.25 4.66
N VAL A 87 -13.40 -1.44 4.06
CA VAL A 87 -13.66 -2.69 4.79
C VAL A 87 -12.50 -3.03 5.71
N SER A 88 -11.25 -2.85 5.29
CA SER A 88 -10.08 -3.10 6.14
C SER A 88 -10.07 -2.20 7.38
N SER A 89 -10.58 -0.98 7.25
CA SER A 89 -10.66 0.01 8.33
C SER A 89 -11.88 -0.16 9.23
N ALA A 90 -12.79 -1.08 8.90
CA ALA A 90 -14.03 -1.28 9.64
C ALA A 90 -13.79 -1.90 11.03
N LEU A 91 -14.40 -1.29 12.04
CA LEU A 91 -14.55 -1.86 13.39
C LEU A 91 -15.92 -2.52 13.56
N ALA A 92 -16.91 -2.08 12.78
CA ALA A 92 -18.21 -2.71 12.68
C ALA A 92 -18.78 -2.55 11.27
N VAL A 93 -19.68 -3.45 10.92
CA VAL A 93 -20.36 -3.50 9.62
C VAL A 93 -21.87 -3.61 9.81
N THR A 94 -22.65 -3.08 8.87
CA THR A 94 -24.11 -3.19 8.84
C THR A 94 -24.57 -3.24 7.38
N VAL A 95 -25.64 -3.98 7.09
CA VAL A 95 -26.21 -4.08 5.74
C VAL A 95 -27.69 -3.77 5.85
N ALA A 96 -28.05 -2.51 5.69
CA ALA A 96 -29.44 -2.12 5.73
C ALA A 96 -30.22 -2.80 4.58
N THR A 97 -31.39 -3.37 4.87
CA THR A 97 -32.37 -3.77 3.85
C THR A 97 -33.57 -2.85 3.97
N GLY A 98 -33.61 -1.78 3.17
CA GLY A 98 -34.76 -0.88 3.08
C GLY A 98 -34.40 0.61 3.20
N GLN A 99 -35.35 1.46 2.82
CA GLN A 99 -35.22 2.92 2.64
C GLN A 99 -34.98 3.75 3.92
N THR A 100 -34.74 3.16 5.09
CA THR A 100 -34.82 3.90 6.37
C THR A 100 -33.68 3.60 7.34
N LEU A 101 -32.44 3.61 6.88
CA LEU A 101 -31.30 3.64 7.80
C LEU A 101 -30.35 4.79 7.43
N ASP A 102 -30.43 5.83 8.24
CA ASP A 102 -29.66 7.08 8.21
C ASP A 102 -28.28 6.88 8.87
N GLN A 103 -27.44 5.97 8.35
CA GLN A 103 -26.07 5.90 8.88
C GLN A 103 -25.24 7.09 8.40
N CYS A 104 -25.09 7.28 7.09
CA CYS A 104 -24.42 8.46 6.55
C CYS A 104 -24.97 8.74 5.16
N GLY A 105 -25.93 9.66 5.04
CA GLY A 105 -26.61 9.91 3.76
C GLY A 105 -28.00 10.53 3.91
N PRO A 106 -28.48 11.32 2.94
CA PRO A 106 -29.83 11.85 2.92
C PRO A 106 -30.91 10.77 3.04
N ALA A 107 -32.03 11.12 3.67
CA ALA A 107 -33.19 10.24 3.71
C ALA A 107 -33.73 9.95 2.29
N GLY A 108 -34.11 8.70 2.03
CA GLY A 108 -34.65 8.25 0.75
C GLY A 108 -33.65 7.61 -0.20
N GLU A 109 -32.37 7.55 0.18
CA GLU A 109 -31.35 6.76 -0.51
C GLU A 109 -31.35 5.30 -0.03
N TYR A 110 -30.82 4.40 -0.85
CA TYR A 110 -30.81 2.97 -0.55
C TYR A 110 -29.41 2.51 -0.13
N GLN A 111 -29.18 2.40 1.18
CA GLN A 111 -27.90 1.88 1.66
C GLN A 111 -27.77 0.37 1.41
N LEU A 112 -26.68 -0.04 0.76
CA LEU A 112 -26.32 -1.42 0.51
C LEU A 112 -25.30 -1.97 1.52
N LEU A 113 -24.44 -1.09 2.05
CA LEU A 113 -23.42 -1.43 3.05
C LEU A 113 -23.08 -0.20 3.88
N GLY A 114 -23.01 -0.38 5.20
CA GLY A 114 -22.50 0.59 6.16
C GLY A 114 -21.26 0.04 6.86
N LEU A 115 -20.24 0.88 6.99
CA LEU A 115 -18.96 0.58 7.62
C LEU A 115 -18.68 1.66 8.67
N ALA A 116 -18.21 1.25 9.84
CA ALA A 116 -17.93 2.15 10.95
C ALA A 116 -16.46 2.09 11.35
N TRP A 117 -15.85 3.25 11.52
CA TRP A 117 -14.46 3.42 11.91
C TRP A 117 -14.34 4.23 13.20
N GLY A 118 -13.20 4.08 13.87
CA GLY A 118 -12.90 4.76 15.14
C GLY A 118 -13.75 4.26 16.32
N GLY A 119 -13.33 4.62 17.53
CA GLY A 119 -14.01 4.17 18.75
C GLY A 119 -15.49 4.56 18.80
N ARG A 120 -16.26 3.77 19.55
CA ARG A 120 -17.68 4.05 19.81
C ARG A 120 -17.80 5.23 20.76
N THR A 121 -18.48 6.30 20.34
CA THR A 121 -18.82 7.46 21.17
C THR A 121 -20.26 7.32 21.69
N SER A 122 -20.68 8.20 22.59
CA SER A 122 -22.05 8.19 23.17
C SER A 122 -23.17 8.39 22.13
N GLY A 123 -22.84 8.82 20.90
CA GLY A 123 -23.78 9.02 19.79
C GLY A 123 -23.67 8.01 18.63
N GLY A 124 -22.76 7.05 18.68
CA GLY A 124 -22.52 6.11 17.57
C GLY A 124 -21.05 5.80 17.36
N TYR A 125 -20.64 5.56 16.12
CA TYR A 125 -19.22 5.46 15.77
C TYR A 125 -18.65 6.84 15.46
N ALA A 126 -17.34 7.03 15.65
CA ALA A 126 -16.71 8.31 15.32
C ALA A 126 -16.84 8.61 13.83
N THR A 127 -16.65 7.61 12.98
CA THR A 127 -16.72 7.78 11.53
C THR A 127 -17.58 6.68 10.91
N VAL A 128 -18.37 7.05 9.92
CA VAL A 128 -19.33 6.16 9.26
C VAL A 128 -19.21 6.36 7.74
N VAL A 129 -19.16 5.24 7.03
CA VAL A 129 -19.11 5.19 5.56
C VAL A 129 -20.28 4.37 5.07
N SER A 130 -21.02 4.92 4.12
CA SER A 130 -22.18 4.26 3.51
C SER A 130 -21.98 4.13 2.01
N TYR A 131 -22.20 2.92 1.50
CA TYR A 131 -22.38 2.67 0.07
C TYR A 131 -23.88 2.66 -0.19
N ALA A 132 -24.35 3.70 -0.86
CA ALA A 132 -25.77 3.93 -1.13
C ALA A 132 -26.05 4.05 -2.62
N GLU A 133 -27.21 3.59 -3.04
CA GLU A 133 -27.72 3.81 -4.39
C GLU A 133 -28.64 5.02 -4.43
N ILE A 134 -28.36 5.89 -5.39
CA ILE A 134 -29.14 7.09 -5.66
C ILE A 134 -29.65 7.08 -7.10
N LEU A 135 -30.80 7.71 -7.33
CA LEU A 135 -31.37 7.85 -8.67
C LEU A 135 -31.00 9.23 -9.24
N THR A 136 -30.04 9.27 -10.16
CA THR A 136 -29.58 10.49 -10.84
C THR A 136 -30.00 10.45 -12.31
N GLY A 137 -30.83 11.40 -12.76
CA GLY A 137 -31.19 11.50 -14.19
C GLY A 137 -31.89 10.27 -14.78
N GLY A 138 -32.54 9.45 -13.94
CA GLY A 138 -33.20 8.20 -14.34
C GLY A 138 -32.28 6.98 -14.41
N GLN A 139 -31.01 7.10 -14.03
CA GLN A 139 -30.09 6.00 -13.83
C GLN A 139 -29.75 5.86 -12.34
N TRP A 140 -29.52 4.62 -11.90
CA TRP A 140 -29.03 4.36 -10.56
C TRP A 140 -27.51 4.51 -10.53
N GLU A 141 -26.98 5.13 -9.50
CA GLU A 141 -25.56 5.34 -9.27
C GLU A 141 -25.19 4.83 -7.87
N LEU A 142 -24.02 4.20 -7.76
CA LEU A 142 -23.47 3.81 -6.46
C LEU A 142 -22.61 4.95 -5.95
N VAL A 143 -22.94 5.43 -4.76
CA VAL A 143 -22.28 6.56 -4.12
C VAL A 143 -21.73 6.12 -2.77
N ARG A 144 -20.47 6.48 -2.56
CA ARG A 144 -19.79 6.37 -1.26
C ARG A 144 -19.96 7.67 -0.51
N GLN A 145 -20.58 7.60 0.66
CA GLN A 145 -20.86 8.72 1.56
C GLN A 145 -20.03 8.57 2.83
N TYR A 146 -19.51 9.68 3.33
CA TYR A 146 -18.56 9.71 4.43
C TYR A 146 -18.94 10.76 5.48
N CYS A 147 -19.02 10.33 6.74
CA CYS A 147 -19.40 11.16 7.88
C CYS A 147 -18.39 10.99 9.03
N THR A 148 -17.80 12.09 9.49
CA THR A 148 -16.72 12.16 10.50
C THR A 148 -17.21 12.36 11.93
N ALA A 149 -18.51 12.57 12.12
CA ALA A 149 -19.14 12.82 13.41
C ALA A 149 -20.25 11.80 13.72
N GLY A 150 -20.07 10.56 13.26
CA GLY A 150 -21.06 9.50 13.39
C GLY A 150 -22.23 9.65 12.42
N TYR A 151 -23.44 9.37 12.89
CA TYR A 151 -24.61 9.34 12.00
C TYR A 151 -25.02 10.74 11.55
N SER A 152 -25.15 10.93 10.24
CA SER A 152 -25.57 12.21 9.66
C SER A 152 -26.35 12.01 8.37
N GLN A 153 -27.42 12.78 8.20
CA GLN A 153 -28.14 12.86 6.93
C GLN A 153 -27.41 13.72 5.88
N THR A 154 -26.39 14.45 6.30
CA THR A 154 -25.55 15.28 5.44
C THR A 154 -24.12 14.73 5.50
N PRO A 155 -23.70 13.96 4.48
CA PRO A 155 -22.33 13.50 4.39
C PRO A 155 -21.35 14.68 4.34
N ASP A 156 -20.20 14.55 5.01
CA ASP A 156 -19.10 15.50 4.87
C ASP A 156 -18.53 15.44 3.46
N THR A 157 -18.47 14.24 2.89
CA THR A 157 -18.11 14.00 1.49
C THR A 157 -18.99 12.92 0.87
N SER A 158 -19.31 13.10 -0.41
CA SER A 158 -20.09 12.17 -1.22
C SER A 158 -19.40 12.01 -2.57
N THR A 159 -19.15 10.77 -2.97
CA THR A 159 -18.39 10.43 -4.19
C THR A 159 -19.09 9.32 -4.94
N THR A 160 -19.45 9.54 -6.19
CA THR A 160 -19.95 8.49 -7.08
C THR A 160 -18.80 7.54 -7.41
N VAL A 161 -18.99 6.25 -7.10
CA VAL A 161 -17.98 5.20 -7.29
C VAL A 161 -18.33 4.24 -8.42
N ALA A 162 -19.60 4.15 -8.82
CA ALA A 162 -20.02 3.48 -10.05
C ALA A 162 -21.26 4.14 -10.66
N TYR A 163 -21.34 4.13 -11.99
CA TYR A 163 -22.47 4.62 -12.77
C TYR A 163 -23.31 3.46 -13.30
N ASN A 164 -24.59 3.74 -13.60
CA ASN A 164 -25.52 2.78 -14.18
C ASN A 164 -25.65 1.48 -13.36
N ALA A 165 -25.70 1.57 -12.03
CA ALA A 165 -25.99 0.43 -11.18
C ALA A 165 -27.39 -0.17 -11.49
N LEU A 166 -27.60 -1.43 -11.10
CA LEU A 166 -28.96 -1.98 -11.06
C LEU A 166 -29.81 -1.24 -10.01
N PRO A 167 -31.15 -1.21 -10.16
CA PRO A 167 -32.00 -0.66 -9.11
C PRO A 167 -31.88 -1.49 -7.82
N PRO A 168 -32.04 -0.87 -6.64
CA PRO A 168 -31.98 -1.60 -5.36
C PRO A 168 -33.08 -2.65 -5.27
N CYS A 169 -32.78 -3.78 -4.63
CA CYS A 169 -33.77 -4.81 -4.34
C CYS A 169 -34.77 -4.33 -3.28
N ALA A 170 -35.80 -3.60 -3.70
CA ALA A 170 -36.93 -3.20 -2.87
C ALA A 170 -38.02 -4.29 -2.82
N SER A 171 -38.88 -4.27 -1.80
CA SER A 171 -40.03 -5.19 -1.67
C SER A 171 -40.92 -5.18 -2.93
N GLY A 172 -40.71 -6.16 -3.81
CA GLY A 172 -41.45 -6.31 -5.08
C GLY A 172 -40.58 -6.52 -6.32
N ILE A 173 -39.27 -6.21 -6.27
CA ILE A 173 -38.32 -6.47 -7.36
C ILE A 173 -37.25 -7.43 -6.84
N THR A 174 -37.30 -8.69 -7.27
CA THR A 174 -36.36 -9.75 -6.85
C THR A 174 -35.49 -10.29 -7.98
N ALA A 175 -35.78 -9.88 -9.22
CA ALA A 175 -34.98 -10.22 -10.40
C ALA A 175 -34.37 -8.95 -10.98
N SER A 176 -33.08 -9.01 -11.35
CA SER A 176 -32.34 -7.89 -11.94
C SER A 176 -32.27 -6.63 -11.07
N CYS A 177 -32.04 -6.80 -9.77
CA CYS A 177 -31.82 -5.73 -8.80
C CYS A 177 -30.48 -5.88 -8.09
N GLN A 178 -30.01 -4.79 -7.50
CA GLN A 178 -28.79 -4.73 -6.70
C GLN A 178 -29.09 -5.14 -5.26
N ALA A 179 -28.42 -6.20 -4.81
CA ALA A 179 -28.53 -6.70 -3.44
C ALA A 179 -27.54 -5.99 -2.51
N SER A 180 -27.87 -5.95 -1.22
CA SER A 180 -26.95 -5.52 -0.16
C SER A 180 -25.73 -6.44 -0.05
N ALA A 181 -24.66 -5.96 0.56
CA ALA A 181 -23.47 -6.77 0.82
C ALA A 181 -23.80 -7.98 1.72
N SER A 182 -22.97 -9.03 1.63
CA SER A 182 -23.06 -10.25 2.44
C SER A 182 -21.90 -10.32 3.43
N ILE A 183 -22.16 -10.71 4.67
CA ILE A 183 -21.19 -10.73 5.77
C ILE A 183 -20.97 -12.19 6.22
N PHE A 184 -19.70 -12.59 6.34
CA PHE A 184 -19.28 -13.96 6.64
C PHE A 184 -18.44 -14.04 7.91
N ASN A 185 -18.61 -15.12 8.69
CA ASN A 185 -17.85 -15.42 9.92
C ASN A 185 -16.98 -16.68 9.89
N GLN A 186 -16.82 -17.32 8.72
CA GLN A 186 -15.91 -18.45 8.58
C GLN A 186 -15.05 -18.33 7.32
N PRO A 187 -13.72 -18.50 7.42
CA PRO A 187 -12.84 -18.52 6.25
C PRO A 187 -13.12 -19.76 5.40
N GLY A 188 -13.30 -19.58 4.09
CA GLY A 188 -13.34 -20.69 3.13
C GLY A 188 -14.67 -21.43 2.99
N SER A 189 -15.78 -20.92 3.56
CA SER A 189 -17.11 -21.43 3.20
C SER A 189 -17.40 -21.12 1.73
N THR A 190 -17.35 -22.15 0.89
CA THR A 190 -17.80 -22.16 -0.52
C THR A 190 -19.27 -22.48 -0.67
N ASP A 191 -19.95 -22.81 0.44
CA ASP A 191 -21.36 -23.17 0.41
C ASP A 191 -22.20 -21.90 0.27
N SER A 192 -22.92 -21.84 -0.86
CA SER A 192 -24.09 -20.98 -1.06
C SER A 192 -25.20 -21.25 -0.02
N ASN A 193 -25.04 -22.28 0.82
CA ASN A 193 -25.79 -22.47 2.05
C ASN A 193 -25.20 -21.64 3.19
N LYS A 194 -25.71 -20.40 3.23
CA LYS A 194 -25.69 -19.46 4.33
C LYS A 194 -25.53 -20.11 5.73
N LEU A 195 -24.34 -20.00 6.31
CA LEU A 195 -24.24 -19.49 7.69
C LEU A 195 -24.48 -17.96 7.73
N ALA A 196 -24.66 -17.34 6.56
CA ALA A 196 -25.18 -15.99 6.28
C ALA A 196 -26.66 -15.77 6.68
N GLY A 197 -27.13 -16.45 7.73
CA GLY A 197 -28.47 -16.25 8.29
C GLY A 197 -28.46 -15.44 9.58
N VAL A 198 -27.44 -15.60 10.42
CA VAL A 198 -27.42 -14.92 11.73
C VAL A 198 -26.79 -13.55 11.61
N LEU A 199 -25.65 -13.43 10.92
CA LEU A 199 -24.92 -12.16 10.81
C LEU A 199 -25.50 -11.22 9.77
N ASP A 200 -25.99 -11.70 8.64
CA ASP A 200 -26.70 -10.84 7.69
C ASP A 200 -27.99 -10.29 8.33
N THR A 201 -28.76 -11.12 9.05
CA THR A 201 -29.95 -10.66 9.78
C THR A 201 -29.62 -9.74 10.95
N ALA A 202 -28.52 -10.00 11.68
CA ALA A 202 -28.03 -9.08 12.71
C ALA A 202 -27.58 -7.75 12.11
N ALA A 203 -26.82 -7.78 11.02
CA ALA A 203 -26.32 -6.63 10.30
C ALA A 203 -27.43 -5.82 9.61
N GLN A 204 -28.58 -6.45 9.31
CA GLN A 204 -29.79 -5.77 8.84
C GLN A 204 -30.49 -4.93 9.89
N THR A 205 -30.29 -5.25 11.17
CA THR A 205 -31.02 -4.61 12.28
C THR A 205 -30.12 -3.81 13.20
N SER A 206 -28.82 -4.08 13.21
CA SER A 206 -27.85 -3.40 14.05
C SER A 206 -26.42 -3.50 13.48
N TRP A 207 -25.48 -2.78 14.10
CA TRP A 207 -24.06 -2.90 13.77
C TRP A 207 -23.48 -4.18 14.33
N VAL A 208 -22.87 -4.98 13.47
CA VAL A 208 -22.12 -6.17 13.84
C VAL A 208 -20.65 -5.76 14.03
N PRO A 209 -20.08 -5.93 15.24
CA PRO A 209 -18.67 -5.66 15.45
C PRO A 209 -17.83 -6.64 14.62
N VAL A 210 -16.72 -6.16 14.06
CA VAL A 210 -15.81 -6.98 13.27
C VAL A 210 -15.13 -8.05 14.13
N VAL A 211 -14.76 -7.68 15.37
CA VAL A 211 -14.28 -8.60 16.40
C VAL A 211 -15.24 -8.53 17.57
N ASP A 212 -15.86 -9.66 17.90
CA ASP A 212 -16.68 -9.81 19.08
C ASP A 212 -15.81 -10.37 20.22
N ALA A 213 -15.64 -9.58 21.29
CA ALA A 213 -14.84 -9.96 22.45
C ALA A 213 -15.48 -11.07 23.29
N THR A 214 -16.77 -11.35 23.09
CA THR A 214 -17.56 -12.32 23.85
C THR A 214 -17.77 -13.63 23.11
N ASP A 215 -17.85 -13.59 21.77
CA ASP A 215 -18.01 -14.79 20.94
C ASP A 215 -17.24 -14.68 19.62
N SER A 216 -16.06 -15.30 19.57
CA SER A 216 -15.23 -15.34 18.37
C SER A 216 -15.88 -15.98 17.14
N SER A 217 -16.98 -16.75 17.31
CA SER A 217 -17.74 -17.32 16.19
C SER A 217 -18.58 -16.27 15.44
N LEU A 218 -18.71 -15.06 15.99
CA LEU A 218 -19.41 -13.92 15.38
C LEU A 218 -18.45 -12.95 14.67
N ASN A 219 -17.13 -13.20 14.70
CA ASN A 219 -16.14 -12.35 14.04
C ASN A 219 -16.36 -12.29 12.53
N VAL A 220 -16.28 -11.09 11.95
CA VAL A 220 -16.50 -10.87 10.52
C VAL A 220 -15.24 -11.20 9.72
N THR A 221 -15.15 -12.41 9.19
CA THR A 221 -14.00 -12.89 8.42
C THR A 221 -13.93 -12.41 6.97
N ARG A 222 -15.06 -12.00 6.38
CA ARG A 222 -15.13 -11.52 4.99
C ARG A 222 -16.41 -10.72 4.79
N VAL A 223 -16.33 -9.65 4.01
CA VAL A 223 -17.47 -8.92 3.46
C VAL A 223 -17.41 -9.09 1.95
N GLU A 224 -18.51 -9.53 1.33
CA GLU A 224 -18.64 -9.60 -0.12
C GLU A 224 -19.67 -8.61 -0.61
N PHE A 225 -19.34 -7.89 -1.68
CA PHE A 225 -20.20 -6.93 -2.32
C PHE A 225 -20.26 -7.24 -3.81
N ALA A 226 -21.31 -7.96 -4.21
CA ALA A 226 -21.61 -8.22 -5.61
C ALA A 226 -22.22 -6.96 -6.22
N LEU A 227 -21.71 -6.49 -7.37
CA LEU A 227 -22.19 -5.33 -8.08
C LEU A 227 -22.50 -5.68 -9.53
N ALA A 228 -23.54 -5.06 -10.06
CA ALA A 228 -23.98 -5.26 -11.43
C ALA A 228 -24.33 -3.93 -12.11
N ALA A 229 -23.78 -3.71 -13.30
CA ALA A 229 -24.10 -2.57 -14.13
C ALA A 229 -25.23 -2.90 -15.13
N LYS A 230 -26.17 -1.96 -15.30
CA LYS A 230 -27.25 -2.01 -16.27
C LYS A 230 -26.72 -1.63 -17.66
N THR A 231 -26.66 -2.58 -18.58
CA THR A 231 -26.51 -2.27 -20.01
C THR A 231 -27.86 -1.99 -20.66
N ALA A 232 -27.88 -1.10 -21.67
CA ALA A 232 -29.09 -0.66 -22.38
C ALA A 232 -29.87 -1.79 -23.11
N THR A 233 -29.35 -3.01 -23.11
CA THR A 233 -30.03 -4.24 -23.55
C THR A 233 -29.76 -5.29 -22.48
N GLU A 234 -30.81 -5.71 -21.78
CA GLU A 234 -30.84 -6.52 -20.54
C GLU A 234 -30.09 -7.87 -20.55
N GLN A 235 -29.36 -8.22 -21.61
CA GLN A 235 -28.76 -9.54 -21.78
C GLN A 235 -27.29 -9.66 -21.33
N ASN A 236 -26.56 -8.57 -21.06
CA ASN A 236 -25.15 -8.66 -20.62
C ASN A 236 -24.80 -7.56 -19.61
N ALA A 237 -25.37 -7.63 -18.40
CA ALA A 237 -24.91 -6.81 -17.28
C ALA A 237 -23.45 -7.18 -16.94
N TYR A 238 -22.56 -6.20 -16.84
CA TYR A 238 -21.23 -6.44 -16.31
C TYR A 238 -21.38 -6.68 -14.80
N GLN A 239 -21.03 -7.90 -14.36
CA GLN A 239 -21.17 -8.32 -12.97
C GLN A 239 -19.80 -8.65 -12.40
N TYR A 240 -19.52 -8.14 -11.21
CA TYR A 240 -18.30 -8.44 -10.47
C TYR A 240 -18.61 -8.50 -8.98
N THR A 241 -17.83 -9.27 -8.24
CA THR A 241 -17.96 -9.39 -6.79
C THR A 241 -16.66 -8.94 -6.16
N LEU A 242 -16.76 -7.95 -5.28
CA LEU A 242 -15.65 -7.51 -4.44
C LEU A 242 -15.71 -8.31 -3.13
N ALA A 243 -14.56 -8.79 -2.66
CA ALA A 243 -14.43 -9.42 -1.37
C ALA A 243 -13.29 -8.74 -0.62
N ALA A 244 -13.52 -8.39 0.64
CA ALA A 244 -12.51 -7.80 1.51
C ALA A 244 -12.61 -8.37 2.93
N VAL A 245 -11.49 -8.37 3.65
CA VAL A 245 -11.39 -8.86 5.02
C VAL A 245 -11.10 -7.65 5.92
N PRO A 246 -11.92 -7.41 6.95
CA PRO A 246 -11.60 -6.38 7.94
C PRO A 246 -10.25 -6.66 8.62
N ALA A 247 -9.41 -5.65 8.82
CA ALA A 247 -8.05 -5.86 9.33
C ALA A 247 -8.04 -6.51 10.73
N ALA A 248 -9.03 -6.18 11.57
CA ALA A 248 -9.15 -6.74 12.92
C ALA A 248 -9.62 -8.21 12.95
N ALA A 249 -10.29 -8.68 11.89
CA ALA A 249 -10.77 -10.07 11.78
C ALA A 249 -9.90 -10.96 10.89
N SER A 250 -8.86 -10.40 10.28
CA SER A 250 -7.78 -11.20 9.72
C SER A 250 -7.22 -12.08 10.84
N PRO A 251 -7.27 -13.43 10.72
CA PRO A 251 -6.55 -14.28 11.66
C PRO A 251 -5.09 -13.82 11.71
N ALA A 252 -4.40 -14.01 12.83
CA ALA A 252 -2.94 -14.03 12.81
C ALA A 252 -2.54 -15.11 11.79
N ILE A 253 -2.21 -14.71 10.57
CA ILE A 253 -2.22 -15.62 9.42
C ILE A 253 -1.07 -16.62 9.57
N SER A 254 -1.41 -17.90 9.49
CA SER A 254 -0.46 -18.98 9.33
C SER A 254 0.28 -18.84 8.00
N THR A 255 1.59 -18.65 8.11
CA THR A 255 2.66 -18.82 7.13
C THR A 255 2.35 -19.83 5.99
N GLY A 256 1.88 -19.33 4.84
CA GLY A 256 1.52 -20.19 3.70
C GLY A 256 1.50 -19.48 2.34
N GLY A 257 2.53 -18.69 2.02
CA GLY A 257 2.93 -18.41 0.63
C GLY A 257 1.96 -17.62 -0.26
N GLN A 258 1.20 -16.65 0.26
CA GLN A 258 0.52 -15.64 -0.55
C GLN A 258 0.96 -14.23 -0.14
N PRO A 259 1.00 -13.25 -1.07
CA PRO A 259 1.33 -11.87 -0.74
C PRO A 259 0.31 -11.31 0.26
N ILE A 260 0.84 -10.71 1.33
CA ILE A 260 0.10 -10.10 2.44
C ILE A 260 -0.70 -8.90 1.92
N THR A 261 -1.84 -8.57 2.51
CA THR A 261 -2.49 -7.27 2.28
C THR A 261 -1.60 -6.18 2.88
N ILE A 262 -0.85 -5.50 2.03
CA ILE A 262 0.22 -4.57 2.38
C ILE A 262 -0.41 -3.24 2.82
N SER A 263 -0.17 -2.83 4.08
CA SER A 263 -0.64 -1.53 4.57
C SER A 263 0.35 -0.39 4.31
N SER A 264 1.63 -0.70 4.11
CA SER A 264 2.66 0.28 3.75
C SER A 264 3.82 -0.39 3.03
N THR A 265 4.18 0.15 1.86
CA THR A 265 5.41 -0.20 1.14
C THR A 265 6.51 0.79 1.54
N ALA A 266 7.68 0.26 1.91
CA ALA A 266 8.88 1.00 2.24
C ALA A 266 10.04 0.60 1.32
N GLY A 267 11.04 1.47 1.24
CA GLY A 267 12.31 1.15 0.60
C GLY A 267 13.32 0.65 1.63
N CYS A 268 14.46 0.21 1.12
CA CYS A 268 15.62 -0.08 1.93
C CYS A 268 16.85 0.52 1.26
N ASN A 269 17.70 1.20 2.04
CA ASN A 269 18.79 2.01 1.52
C ASN A 269 20.13 1.56 2.11
N PHE A 270 21.15 1.52 1.26
CA PHE A 270 22.54 1.27 1.65
C PHE A 270 23.27 2.55 2.03
N ALA A 271 24.35 2.39 2.77
CA ALA A 271 25.32 3.46 2.95
C ALA A 271 26.16 3.66 1.70
N THR A 272 26.84 4.81 1.63
CA THR A 272 27.82 5.06 0.58
C THR A 272 28.93 4.02 0.66
N PRO A 273 29.29 3.33 -0.44
CA PRO A 273 30.37 2.35 -0.43
C PRO A 273 31.66 2.91 0.16
N GLY A 274 32.33 2.13 1.02
CA GLY A 274 33.56 2.54 1.71
C GLY A 274 33.36 3.32 3.00
N THR A 275 32.12 3.60 3.41
CA THR A 275 31.81 4.24 4.70
C THR A 275 31.59 3.26 5.84
N GLY A 276 31.91 1.98 5.65
CA GLY A 276 31.71 0.95 6.68
C GLY A 276 31.87 -0.44 6.06
N TYR A 277 32.15 -1.44 6.90
CA TYR A 277 32.46 -2.79 6.41
C TYR A 277 31.30 -3.38 5.58
N TYR A 278 30.06 -3.24 6.07
CA TYR A 278 28.85 -3.72 5.40
C TYR A 278 28.12 -2.61 4.62
N ALA A 279 28.77 -1.50 4.29
CA ALA A 279 28.10 -0.37 3.63
C ALA A 279 27.40 -0.76 2.32
N SER A 280 27.89 -1.78 1.62
CA SER A 280 27.32 -2.27 0.34
C SER A 280 26.45 -3.52 0.46
N SER A 281 26.32 -4.10 1.66
CA SER A 281 25.57 -5.35 1.89
C SER A 281 24.51 -5.22 2.98
N MET A 282 24.61 -4.22 3.86
CA MET A 282 23.64 -3.92 4.90
C MET A 282 22.67 -2.85 4.41
N CYS A 283 21.43 -3.27 4.22
CA CYS A 283 20.34 -2.45 3.77
C CYS A 283 19.47 -2.06 4.97
N LEU A 284 19.36 -0.77 5.28
CA LEU A 284 18.51 -0.28 6.37
C LEU A 284 17.11 0.07 5.87
N VAL A 285 16.08 -0.38 6.59
CA VAL A 285 14.67 -0.14 6.25
C VAL A 285 14.34 1.35 6.37
N ASP A 286 13.70 1.92 5.36
CA ASP A 286 13.24 3.31 5.39
C ASP A 286 11.85 3.42 6.04
N PHE A 287 11.80 3.97 7.26
CA PHE A 287 10.55 4.16 7.99
C PHE A 287 9.82 5.47 7.64
N SER A 288 10.18 6.16 6.56
CA SER A 288 9.56 7.46 6.20
C SER A 288 8.03 7.41 6.11
N SER A 289 7.43 6.26 5.77
CA SER A 289 5.98 6.06 5.70
C SER A 289 5.29 5.84 7.05
N LEU A 290 6.04 5.63 8.14
CA LEU A 290 5.52 5.40 9.49
C LEU A 290 5.07 6.73 10.12
N THR A 291 3.96 7.27 9.62
CA THR A 291 3.34 8.50 10.09
C THR A 291 1.82 8.38 10.02
N GLY A 292 1.08 9.25 10.72
CA GLY A 292 -0.38 9.27 10.68
C GLY A 292 -1.00 7.91 11.02
N ASN A 293 -1.85 7.40 10.13
CA ASN A 293 -2.54 6.12 10.30
C ASN A 293 -1.58 4.92 10.40
N ASN A 294 -0.42 4.97 9.74
CA ASN A 294 0.55 3.89 9.81
C ASN A 294 1.18 3.80 11.20
N LEU A 295 1.51 4.95 11.81
CA LEU A 295 2.00 4.98 13.18
C LEU A 295 0.92 4.47 14.16
N LEU A 296 -0.33 4.91 14.00
CA LEU A 296 -1.44 4.44 14.82
C LEU A 296 -1.66 2.92 14.70
N ALA A 297 -1.51 2.34 13.49
CA ALA A 297 -1.62 0.91 13.27
C ALA A 297 -0.47 0.13 13.95
N ALA A 298 0.76 0.66 13.89
CA ALA A 298 1.90 0.08 14.59
C ALA A 298 1.71 0.13 16.12
N GLU A 299 1.18 1.23 16.65
CA GLU A 299 0.85 1.40 18.07
C GLU A 299 -0.34 0.52 18.51
N SER A 300 -1.25 0.20 17.58
CA SER A 300 -2.42 -0.67 17.84
C SER A 300 -2.08 -2.16 17.82
N GLY A 301 -0.85 -2.54 17.46
CA GLY A 301 -0.33 -3.90 17.62
C GLY A 301 0.17 -4.59 16.36
N CYS A 302 -0.12 -4.06 15.16
CA CYS A 302 0.45 -4.58 13.91
C CYS A 302 0.24 -3.64 12.73
N LEU A 303 1.31 -3.04 12.23
CA LEU A 303 1.39 -2.46 10.89
C LEU A 303 2.09 -3.47 9.96
N GLN A 304 1.41 -3.94 8.92
CA GLN A 304 2.02 -4.81 7.91
C GLN A 304 2.93 -3.97 7.00
N MET A 305 4.20 -4.32 6.99
CA MET A 305 5.24 -3.66 6.22
C MET A 305 5.71 -4.58 5.11
N GLU A 306 5.77 -4.03 3.90
CA GLU A 306 6.52 -4.56 2.77
C GLU A 306 7.72 -3.64 2.54
N VAL A 307 8.89 -4.21 2.34
CA VAL A 307 10.10 -3.48 2.05
C VAL A 307 10.70 -4.03 0.76
N ASN A 308 10.77 -3.18 -0.26
CA ASN A 308 11.42 -3.53 -1.52
C ASN A 308 12.93 -3.64 -1.30
N LEU A 309 13.48 -4.84 -1.52
CA LEU A 309 14.90 -5.11 -1.43
C LEU A 309 15.56 -5.05 -2.82
N PRO A 310 16.85 -4.69 -2.87
CA PRO A 310 17.67 -4.82 -4.07
C PRO A 310 17.62 -6.23 -4.65
N GLY A 311 17.63 -6.33 -5.99
CA GLY A 311 17.52 -7.63 -6.68
C GLY A 311 16.09 -8.16 -6.82
N GLY A 312 15.08 -7.36 -6.46
CA GLY A 312 13.67 -7.69 -6.65
C GLY A 312 13.09 -8.64 -5.59
N SER A 313 13.80 -8.82 -4.48
CA SER A 313 13.24 -9.51 -3.32
C SER A 313 12.44 -8.54 -2.45
N GLU A 314 11.58 -9.05 -1.60
CA GLU A 314 10.70 -8.27 -0.74
C GLU A 314 10.78 -8.79 0.69
N LEU A 315 10.98 -7.90 1.65
CA LEU A 315 10.92 -8.18 3.08
C LEU A 315 9.53 -7.85 3.59
N TYR A 316 8.96 -8.77 4.37
CA TYR A 316 7.67 -8.64 5.01
C TYR A 316 7.80 -8.79 6.52
N PHE A 317 7.13 -7.94 7.27
CA PHE A 317 6.98 -8.07 8.72
C PHE A 317 5.79 -7.29 9.25
N CYS A 318 5.34 -7.67 10.44
CA CYS A 318 4.36 -6.95 11.24
C CYS A 318 5.09 -6.10 12.28
N LEU A 319 4.99 -4.78 12.18
CA LEU A 319 5.59 -3.82 13.11
C LEU A 319 4.61 -3.47 14.24
N SER A 320 5.05 -3.59 15.48
CA SER A 320 4.32 -3.14 16.67
C SER A 320 5.20 -2.25 17.52
N ILE A 321 4.64 -1.15 18.02
CA ILE A 321 5.33 -0.18 18.87
C ILE A 321 4.51 0.02 20.14
N THR A 322 5.15 -0.08 21.30
CA THR A 322 4.52 0.22 22.59
C THR A 322 5.43 1.07 23.46
N GLY A 323 4.85 1.77 24.44
CA GLY A 323 5.60 2.65 25.33
C GLY A 323 5.65 4.09 24.82
N VAL A 324 6.82 4.73 24.90
CA VAL A 324 6.97 6.11 24.42
C VAL A 324 6.89 6.17 22.89
N PRO A 325 6.21 7.17 22.30
CA PRO A 325 6.17 7.31 20.85
C PRO A 325 7.55 7.49 20.22
N VAL A 326 7.67 7.00 18.99
CA VAL A 326 8.84 7.20 18.12
C VAL A 326 8.43 7.92 16.85
N LYS A 327 9.39 8.56 16.20
CA LYS A 327 9.24 9.11 14.86
C LYS A 327 10.37 8.64 13.94
N PRO A 328 10.11 8.46 12.64
CA PRO A 328 11.15 8.23 11.66
C PRO A 328 12.14 9.41 11.59
N SER A 329 13.44 9.10 11.56
CA SER A 329 14.53 10.06 11.43
C SER A 329 15.61 9.59 10.46
N GLY A 330 16.26 10.56 9.81
CA GLY A 330 17.48 10.32 9.04
C GLY A 330 18.67 10.03 9.94
N LEU A 331 19.74 9.50 9.34
CA LEU A 331 21.06 9.39 9.96
C LEU A 331 21.95 10.55 9.50
N PRO A 332 22.75 11.17 10.38
CA PRO A 332 22.81 10.90 11.81
C PRO A 332 21.57 11.44 12.55
N THR A 333 21.15 10.76 13.62
CA THR A 333 20.02 11.22 14.46
C THR A 333 20.41 12.39 15.37
N TRP A 334 21.70 12.45 15.75
CA TRP A 334 22.30 13.53 16.53
C TRP A 334 23.71 13.86 16.01
N GLN A 335 24.17 15.09 16.23
CA GLN A 335 25.44 15.60 15.68
C GLN A 335 26.69 14.82 16.12
N ASN A 336 26.61 14.08 17.23
CA ASN A 336 27.71 13.28 17.79
C ASN A 336 27.42 11.76 17.77
N ALA A 337 26.29 11.34 17.18
CA ALA A 337 25.99 9.93 16.96
C ALA A 337 27.07 9.27 16.11
N PHE A 338 27.30 7.97 16.25
CA PHE A 338 28.31 7.28 15.44
C PHE A 338 27.80 6.96 14.02
N LEU A 339 26.58 6.44 13.88
CA LEU A 339 25.96 6.17 12.57
C LEU A 339 25.67 7.47 11.83
N GLY A 340 26.06 7.54 10.56
CA GLY A 340 25.79 8.68 9.70
C GLY A 340 26.76 9.85 9.88
N ASN A 341 27.78 9.72 10.72
CA ASN A 341 28.78 10.76 11.00
C ASN A 341 30.21 10.35 10.61
N TYR A 342 31.15 11.27 10.84
CA TYR A 342 32.58 11.05 10.69
C TYR A 342 33.20 10.71 12.04
N CYS A 343 34.06 9.70 12.04
CA CYS A 343 34.77 9.24 13.23
C CYS A 343 35.75 10.31 13.70
N SER A 344 35.60 10.78 14.93
CA SER A 344 36.38 11.93 15.40
C SER A 344 37.77 11.60 15.93
N SER A 345 37.95 10.41 16.51
CA SER A 345 39.11 10.10 17.36
C SER A 345 39.80 8.77 17.03
N GLY A 346 39.52 8.17 15.87
CA GLY A 346 40.09 6.86 15.52
C GLY A 346 39.54 5.76 16.43
N GLY A 347 38.22 5.74 16.58
CA GLY A 347 37.48 4.75 17.35
C GLY A 347 37.57 3.35 16.76
N SER A 348 37.14 2.34 17.52
CA SER A 348 36.89 1.02 16.96
C SER A 348 35.81 1.14 15.89
N GLY A 349 36.16 0.76 14.67
CA GLY A 349 35.28 0.89 13.52
C GLY A 349 35.89 1.60 12.33
N CYS A 350 36.78 2.57 12.58
CA CYS A 350 37.18 3.52 11.54
C CYS A 350 38.34 4.44 11.97
N SER A 351 39.17 4.85 11.01
CA SER A 351 40.21 5.87 11.25
C SER A 351 39.61 7.24 11.51
N SER A 352 40.26 8.09 12.33
CA SER A 352 39.84 9.48 12.55
C SER A 352 39.65 10.20 11.21
N GLY A 353 38.55 10.95 11.08
CA GLY A 353 38.10 11.59 9.85
C GLY A 353 37.39 10.68 8.85
N SER A 354 37.25 9.38 9.10
CA SER A 354 36.56 8.47 8.18
C SER A 354 35.04 8.51 8.39
N PRO A 355 34.23 8.49 7.32
CA PRO A 355 32.78 8.37 7.43
C PRO A 355 32.37 6.97 7.94
N PHE A 356 31.33 6.90 8.78
CA PHE A 356 30.72 5.66 9.24
C PHE A 356 29.22 5.58 8.86
N TYR A 357 28.88 4.66 7.97
CA TYR A 357 27.55 4.44 7.37
C TYR A 357 26.83 5.74 6.96
N THR A 358 27.51 6.58 6.18
CA THR A 358 26.99 7.88 5.73
C THR A 358 26.30 7.79 4.37
N GLY A 359 25.44 8.76 4.07
CA GLY A 359 24.75 8.85 2.77
C GLY A 359 23.59 7.87 2.58
N ILE A 360 23.10 7.28 3.68
CA ILE A 360 21.88 6.47 3.65
C ILE A 360 20.69 7.41 3.39
N SER A 361 19.93 7.14 2.34
CA SER A 361 18.73 7.90 1.99
C SER A 361 17.53 7.51 2.88
N GLY A 362 16.52 8.39 2.94
CA GLY A 362 15.30 8.14 3.70
C GLY A 362 15.44 8.38 5.21
N LYS A 363 14.62 7.68 6.00
CA LYS A 363 14.56 7.79 7.46
C LYS A 363 14.71 6.42 8.12
N PRO A 364 15.93 5.87 8.19
CA PRO A 364 16.14 4.51 8.67
C PRO A 364 16.12 4.34 10.19
N ALA A 365 16.09 5.44 10.96
CA ALA A 365 16.08 5.39 12.42
C ALA A 365 14.67 5.64 12.97
N LEU A 366 14.28 4.89 14.00
CA LEU A 366 13.11 5.17 14.85
C LEU A 366 13.59 5.87 16.10
N TYR A 367 13.29 7.16 16.20
CA TYR A 367 13.79 8.08 17.22
C TYR A 367 12.72 8.34 18.29
N GLN A 368 13.02 8.08 19.55
CA GLN A 368 12.12 8.28 20.69
C GLN A 368 11.82 9.78 20.87
N THR A 369 10.58 10.14 21.22
CA THR A 369 10.17 11.55 21.34
C THR A 369 9.92 12.03 22.77
N GLY A 370 10.27 11.23 23.77
CA GLY A 370 10.11 11.56 25.19
C GLY A 370 10.78 10.56 26.11
N GLY A 371 10.95 10.89 27.39
CA GLY A 371 11.60 9.98 28.34
C GLY A 371 10.75 8.76 28.70
N GLY A 372 11.39 7.61 28.89
CA GLY A 372 10.75 6.35 29.23
C GLY A 372 11.27 5.18 28.42
N THR A 373 10.48 4.09 28.37
CA THR A 373 10.80 2.89 27.58
C THR A 373 9.93 2.84 26.34
N THR A 374 10.54 2.55 25.19
CA THR A 374 9.87 2.15 23.96
C THR A 374 10.23 0.71 23.62
N THR A 375 9.24 -0.09 23.22
CA THR A 375 9.46 -1.43 22.68
C THR A 375 8.98 -1.48 21.23
N ILE A 376 9.90 -1.78 20.31
CA ILE A 376 9.65 -1.95 18.89
C ILE A 376 9.76 -3.43 18.57
N THR A 377 8.67 -4.06 18.13
CA THR A 377 8.62 -5.49 17.83
C THR A 377 8.30 -5.71 16.35
N LEU A 378 9.11 -6.49 15.67
CA LEU A 378 8.88 -7.00 14.33
C LEU A 378 8.55 -8.49 14.46
N LYS A 379 7.39 -8.89 13.94
CA LYS A 379 6.94 -10.29 13.94
C LYS A 379 6.72 -10.78 12.52
N ASN A 380 6.70 -12.10 12.36
CA ASN A 380 6.46 -12.77 11.08
C ASN A 380 7.44 -12.31 9.99
N ILE A 381 8.70 -12.07 10.38
CA ILE A 381 9.72 -11.60 9.46
C ILE A 381 9.95 -12.67 8.39
N SER A 382 9.84 -12.28 7.13
CA SER A 382 10.10 -13.15 5.99
C SER A 382 10.62 -12.37 4.81
N VAL A 383 11.51 -12.98 4.03
CA VAL A 383 12.00 -12.41 2.78
C VAL A 383 11.58 -13.34 1.65
N ILE A 384 10.97 -12.78 0.62
CA ILE A 384 10.51 -13.50 -0.58
C ILE A 384 11.35 -13.01 -1.76
N THR A 385 11.92 -13.94 -2.51
CA THR A 385 12.66 -13.65 -3.74
C THR A 385 11.73 -13.17 -4.86
N ALA A 386 12.28 -12.53 -5.90
CA ALA A 386 11.52 -12.12 -7.09
C ALA A 386 10.70 -13.24 -7.74
N ASN A 387 11.07 -14.51 -7.52
CA ASN A 387 10.37 -15.69 -8.04
C ASN A 387 9.25 -16.20 -7.12
N GLY A 388 8.93 -15.48 -6.04
CA GLY A 388 7.91 -15.86 -5.06
C GLY A 388 8.32 -16.94 -4.06
N SER A 389 9.59 -17.36 -4.06
CA SER A 389 10.12 -18.36 -3.11
C SER A 389 10.72 -17.69 -1.88
N GLN A 390 10.64 -18.33 -0.71
CA GLN A 390 11.28 -17.80 0.52
C GLN A 390 12.80 -17.73 0.34
N ALA A 391 13.38 -16.56 0.62
CA ALA A 391 14.82 -16.35 0.58
C ALA A 391 15.49 -16.90 1.85
N THR A 392 16.69 -17.45 1.67
CA THR A 392 17.59 -17.92 2.72
C THR A 392 18.90 -17.13 2.66
N GLY A 393 19.74 -17.20 3.70
CA GLY A 393 21.05 -16.53 3.69
C GLY A 393 20.96 -15.01 3.86
N TRP A 394 20.00 -14.53 4.64
CA TRP A 394 19.92 -13.13 5.04
C TRP A 394 19.92 -13.05 6.57
N TRP A 395 20.45 -11.95 7.10
CA TRP A 395 20.48 -11.70 8.53
C TRP A 395 19.70 -10.43 8.84
N ALA A 396 18.87 -10.49 9.88
CA ALA A 396 18.30 -9.29 10.47
C ALA A 396 19.41 -8.53 11.21
N VAL A 397 19.45 -7.22 11.04
CA VAL A 397 20.42 -6.35 11.72
C VAL A 397 19.67 -5.32 12.54
N GLY A 398 20.11 -5.13 13.78
CA GLY A 398 19.72 -3.99 14.61
C GLY A 398 20.93 -3.17 15.01
N ALA A 399 20.75 -1.87 15.07
CA ALA A 399 21.80 -0.95 15.50
C ALA A 399 21.24 0.12 16.43
N ASP A 400 22.04 0.51 17.40
CA ASP A 400 21.86 1.77 18.11
C ASP A 400 22.16 2.91 17.13
N ALA A 401 21.14 3.71 16.83
CA ALA A 401 21.14 4.71 15.77
C ALA A 401 21.39 6.13 16.29
N GLU A 402 21.45 6.33 17.59
CA GLU A 402 21.83 7.60 18.21
C GLU A 402 23.10 7.37 19.01
N SER A 403 22.92 6.85 20.21
CA SER A 403 23.90 6.36 21.14
C SER A 403 23.19 5.82 22.39
N THR A 404 23.94 5.08 23.21
CA THR A 404 23.52 4.74 24.57
C THR A 404 24.35 5.58 25.53
N ASP A 405 23.72 6.53 26.23
CA ASP A 405 24.32 7.47 27.17
C ASP A 405 23.99 7.14 28.64
N ALA A 406 24.50 7.95 29.58
CA ALA A 406 24.40 7.71 31.01
C ALA A 406 22.94 7.57 31.49
N GLY A 407 22.60 6.37 31.99
CA GLY A 407 21.25 6.05 32.46
C GLY A 407 20.36 5.44 31.39
N GLU A 408 20.89 5.18 30.20
CA GLU A 408 20.16 4.65 29.05
C GLU A 408 20.53 3.18 28.80
N TYR A 409 19.64 2.49 28.10
CA TYR A 409 19.94 1.18 27.53
C TYR A 409 19.18 0.94 26.24
N ILE A 410 19.80 0.14 25.39
CA ILE A 410 19.18 -0.47 24.22
C ILE A 410 19.35 -1.98 24.29
N GLY A 411 18.27 -2.72 24.04
CA GLY A 411 18.25 -4.17 24.07
C GLY A 411 17.67 -4.77 22.80
N TRP A 412 18.15 -5.95 22.44
CA TRP A 412 17.66 -6.75 21.34
C TRP A 412 17.22 -8.12 21.82
N THR A 413 16.13 -8.63 21.28
CA THR A 413 15.69 -10.01 21.49
C THR A 413 15.22 -10.60 20.18
N SER A 414 15.56 -11.85 19.92
CA SER A 414 15.18 -12.57 18.71
C SER A 414 14.73 -14.00 19.03
N ASP A 415 14.08 -14.68 18.09
CA ASP A 415 13.81 -16.12 18.16
C ASP A 415 14.99 -16.98 17.68
N HIS A 416 16.07 -16.35 17.22
CA HIS A 416 17.32 -16.98 16.81
C HIS A 416 18.50 -16.33 17.53
N PRO A 417 19.62 -17.07 17.70
CA PRO A 417 20.80 -16.54 18.38
C PRO A 417 21.28 -15.21 17.79
N ILE A 418 21.52 -14.25 18.68
CA ILE A 418 22.06 -12.95 18.34
C ILE A 418 23.59 -12.98 18.37
N LEU A 419 24.20 -12.42 17.33
CA LEU A 419 25.63 -12.16 17.23
C LEU A 419 25.89 -10.66 17.33
N VAL A 420 26.95 -10.27 18.02
CA VAL A 420 27.42 -8.87 18.04
C VAL A 420 28.26 -8.62 16.80
N MET A 421 27.95 -7.53 16.11
CA MET A 421 28.65 -7.05 14.92
C MET A 421 29.65 -5.95 15.31
N PRO A 422 30.95 -6.16 15.16
CA PRO A 422 31.95 -5.15 15.43
C PRO A 422 31.89 -4.05 14.40
N ASN A 423 32.23 -2.84 14.81
CA ASN A 423 32.20 -1.71 13.90
C ASN A 423 33.28 -1.79 12.79
N ASP A 424 34.40 -2.49 13.01
CA ASP A 424 35.60 -2.47 12.14
C ASP A 424 35.86 -3.73 11.31
N SER A 425 35.08 -4.80 11.50
CA SER A 425 35.42 -6.10 10.91
C SER A 425 34.18 -6.93 10.58
N SER A 426 34.37 -7.95 9.73
CA SER A 426 33.35 -8.97 9.49
C SER A 426 33.20 -10.00 10.61
N ALA A 427 34.07 -9.95 11.63
CA ALA A 427 34.08 -10.98 12.65
C ALA A 427 32.85 -10.82 13.52
N THR A 428 31.96 -11.80 13.60
CA THR A 428 30.79 -11.72 14.49
C THR A 428 31.05 -12.52 15.76
N TYR A 429 30.49 -12.05 16.87
CA TYR A 429 30.72 -12.66 18.18
C TYR A 429 29.43 -13.25 18.76
N SER A 430 29.44 -14.57 18.92
CA SER A 430 28.37 -15.34 19.53
C SER A 430 28.46 -15.36 21.06
N TYR A 431 27.35 -15.71 21.71
CA TYR A 431 27.29 -16.00 23.15
C TYR A 431 28.33 -17.03 23.61
N ALA A 432 28.58 -18.07 22.81
CA ALA A 432 29.56 -19.10 23.14
C ALA A 432 31.00 -18.55 23.13
N GLN A 433 31.34 -17.69 22.16
CA GLN A 433 32.63 -17.02 22.12
C GLN A 433 32.78 -16.02 23.27
N TRP A 434 31.70 -15.32 23.64
CA TRP A 434 31.68 -14.40 24.77
C TRP A 434 31.96 -15.12 26.10
N THR A 435 31.23 -16.20 26.37
CA THR A 435 31.36 -16.97 27.62
C THR A 435 32.67 -17.76 27.72
N ALA A 436 33.22 -18.23 26.59
CA ALA A 436 34.48 -18.97 26.57
C ALA A 436 35.72 -18.07 26.80
N ASN A 437 35.67 -16.80 26.38
CA ASN A 437 36.82 -15.90 26.46
C ASN A 437 36.88 -15.09 27.78
N GLY A 438 35.82 -15.11 28.60
CA GLY A 438 35.75 -14.26 29.80
C GLY A 438 35.91 -12.77 29.48
N ASP A 439 36.55 -12.01 30.37
CA ASP A 439 36.81 -10.56 30.18
C ASP A 439 37.83 -10.26 29.06
N ALA A 440 38.42 -11.28 28.42
CA ALA A 440 39.40 -11.13 27.32
C ALA A 440 38.71 -10.97 25.96
N PHE A 441 37.61 -10.23 25.91
CA PHE A 441 36.97 -9.85 24.66
C PHE A 441 37.89 -8.92 23.84
N PRO A 442 37.91 -8.98 22.49
CA PRO A 442 38.66 -8.03 21.68
C PRO A 442 38.31 -6.60 22.11
N SER A 443 39.33 -5.77 22.30
CA SER A 443 39.34 -4.69 23.28
C SER A 443 38.28 -3.60 23.12
N ASP A 444 37.50 -3.57 22.02
CA ASP A 444 36.30 -2.74 21.92
C ASP A 444 35.49 -3.01 20.62
N PRO A 445 34.53 -3.96 20.57
CA PRO A 445 33.75 -4.21 19.35
C PRO A 445 32.81 -3.06 18.96
N VAL A 446 32.44 -2.19 19.93
CA VAL A 446 31.34 -1.22 19.81
C VAL A 446 31.76 0.22 20.10
N GLY A 447 33.07 0.49 20.18
CA GLY A 447 33.59 1.78 20.62
C GLY A 447 33.14 2.13 22.03
N ASN A 448 33.12 3.43 22.33
CA ASN A 448 32.68 3.91 23.63
C ASN A 448 31.17 3.72 23.91
N ALA A 449 30.42 3.04 23.04
CA ALA A 449 29.08 2.56 23.37
C ALA A 449 29.13 1.53 24.49
N CYS A 450 28.06 1.44 25.28
CA CYS A 450 27.93 0.49 26.38
C CYS A 450 29.17 0.49 27.31
N VAL A 451 29.78 1.65 27.61
CA VAL A 451 30.99 1.73 28.45
C VAL A 451 32.18 0.96 27.84
N ASN A 452 32.56 1.29 26.59
CA ASN A 452 33.61 0.58 25.84
C ASN A 452 33.35 -0.93 25.75
N GLY A 453 32.09 -1.29 25.46
CA GLY A 453 31.62 -2.67 25.39
C GLY A 453 31.42 -3.40 26.72
N THR A 454 31.87 -2.88 27.87
CA THR A 454 31.74 -3.59 29.17
C THR A 454 30.30 -3.70 29.67
N GLY A 455 29.43 -2.78 29.26
CA GLY A 455 27.99 -2.79 29.51
C GLY A 455 27.19 -3.55 28.45
N LEU A 456 27.85 -4.20 27.49
CA LEU A 456 27.23 -5.14 26.55
C LEU A 456 27.13 -6.52 27.20
N THR A 457 25.92 -7.02 27.37
CA THR A 457 25.65 -8.26 28.13
C THR A 457 24.59 -9.10 27.45
N TRP A 458 24.71 -10.43 27.53
CA TRP A 458 23.64 -11.34 27.11
C TRP A 458 22.69 -11.60 28.27
N GLN A 459 21.38 -11.49 28.02
CA GLN A 459 20.37 -11.65 29.07
C GLN A 459 19.95 -13.12 29.22
N GLY A 460 20.84 -13.93 29.81
CA GLY A 460 20.54 -15.29 30.23
C GLY A 460 20.51 -16.37 29.14
N ASN A 461 20.48 -16.00 27.86
CA ASN A 461 20.60 -16.91 26.72
C ASN A 461 21.29 -16.21 25.53
N ALA A 462 21.44 -16.93 24.41
CA ALA A 462 22.06 -16.39 23.19
C ALA A 462 21.13 -15.47 22.38
N ASP A 463 19.86 -15.35 22.79
CA ASP A 463 18.80 -14.75 21.98
C ASP A 463 18.46 -13.31 22.42
N SER A 464 19.12 -12.82 23.48
CA SER A 464 18.92 -11.48 24.01
C SER A 464 20.24 -10.81 24.38
N VAL A 465 20.45 -9.59 23.88
CA VAL A 465 21.62 -8.75 24.12
C VAL A 465 21.18 -7.38 24.61
N LEU A 466 21.84 -6.86 25.64
CA LEU A 466 21.60 -5.54 26.22
C LEU A 466 22.90 -4.74 26.18
N CYS A 467 22.84 -3.54 25.60
CA CYS A 467 23.81 -2.49 25.76
C CYS A 467 23.29 -1.50 26.81
N SER A 468 23.99 -1.36 27.93
CA SER A 468 23.57 -0.46 29.02
C SER A 468 24.72 0.43 29.48
N VAL A 469 24.38 1.66 29.87
CA VAL A 469 25.35 2.61 30.42
C VAL A 469 24.84 3.11 31.77
N PRO A 470 25.55 2.87 32.88
CA PRO A 470 25.16 3.37 34.20
C PRO A 470 25.19 4.91 34.24
N GLY A 471 24.48 5.53 35.19
CA GLY A 471 24.25 6.99 35.19
C GLY A 471 25.46 7.92 35.42
N ASN A 472 26.71 7.42 35.37
CA ASN A 472 27.92 8.16 35.75
C ASN A 472 29.02 8.18 34.69
N VAL A 473 28.68 8.04 33.40
CA VAL A 473 29.64 8.02 32.29
C VAL A 473 29.55 9.32 31.47
N ASN A 474 30.67 9.84 31.00
CA ASN A 474 30.70 11.12 30.26
C ASN A 474 29.99 10.99 28.90
N ILE A 475 29.00 11.85 28.68
CA ILE A 475 28.35 12.09 27.39
C ILE A 475 29.36 12.81 26.50
N GLY A 476 29.80 12.15 25.45
CA GLY A 476 30.85 12.63 24.57
C GLY A 476 30.68 12.08 23.16
N LEU A 477 31.57 12.51 22.29
CA LEU A 477 31.58 12.08 20.90
C LEU A 477 31.76 10.57 20.79
N LYS A 478 30.86 9.91 20.05
CA LYS A 478 30.83 8.45 19.99
C LYS A 478 31.90 7.93 19.05
N THR A 479 32.64 6.93 19.52
CA THR A 479 33.72 6.27 18.78
C THR A 479 33.31 4.91 18.22
N GLY A 480 32.09 4.48 18.52
CA GLY A 480 31.46 3.26 18.02
C GLY A 480 29.98 3.22 18.37
N THR A 481 29.31 2.13 18.00
CA THR A 481 27.92 1.86 18.33
C THR A 481 27.67 0.36 18.55
N ALA A 482 26.63 0.02 19.29
CA ALA A 482 26.17 -1.35 19.39
C ALA A 482 25.41 -1.76 18.11
N MET A 483 25.89 -2.82 17.46
CA MET A 483 25.26 -3.46 16.31
C MET A 483 25.17 -4.96 16.55
N VAL A 484 24.06 -5.55 16.14
CA VAL A 484 23.80 -6.98 16.32
C VAL A 484 23.11 -7.55 15.09
N GLU A 485 23.30 -8.84 14.87
CA GLU A 485 22.63 -9.60 13.81
C GLU A 485 22.03 -10.91 14.31
N SER A 486 21.06 -11.44 13.58
CA SER A 486 20.51 -12.78 13.78
C SER A 486 20.10 -13.39 12.45
N GLU A 487 20.36 -14.69 12.28
CA GLU A 487 20.15 -15.42 11.02
C GLU A 487 18.67 -15.74 10.80
N THR A 488 18.07 -15.14 9.78
CA THR A 488 16.70 -15.42 9.33
C THR A 488 15.59 -15.45 10.42
N PRO A 489 15.59 -14.56 11.44
CA PRO A 489 14.64 -14.66 12.53
C PRO A 489 13.20 -14.43 12.09
N LYS A 490 12.23 -14.97 12.84
CA LYS A 490 10.80 -14.64 12.67
C LYS A 490 10.35 -13.54 13.60
N THR A 491 11.08 -13.30 14.69
CA THR A 491 10.83 -12.20 15.61
C THR A 491 12.10 -11.41 15.90
N TRP A 492 11.94 -10.10 15.97
CA TRP A 492 12.99 -9.16 16.35
C TRP A 492 12.40 -8.06 17.21
N THR A 493 12.91 -7.88 18.41
CA THR A 493 12.46 -6.86 19.36
C THR A 493 13.63 -5.96 19.69
N MET A 494 13.39 -4.65 19.64
CA MET A 494 14.31 -3.61 20.12
C MET A 494 13.64 -2.88 21.27
N ILE A 495 14.37 -2.70 22.37
CA ILE A 495 13.91 -1.95 23.54
C ILE A 495 14.81 -0.74 23.70
N LEU A 496 14.23 0.45 23.74
CA LEU A 496 14.90 1.72 24.00
C LEU A 496 14.49 2.20 25.38
N HIS A 497 15.43 2.75 26.16
CA HIS A 497 15.11 3.41 27.41
C HIS A 497 16.06 4.56 27.71
N GLY A 498 15.48 5.71 28.07
CA GLY A 498 16.23 6.86 28.54
C GLY A 498 15.41 8.14 28.65
N ALA A 499 16.04 9.28 28.39
CA ALA A 499 15.47 10.62 28.52
C ALA A 499 14.67 11.08 27.29
N GLY A 500 14.63 10.27 26.22
CA GLY A 500 13.84 10.52 25.01
C GLY A 500 14.64 10.99 23.82
N LEU A 501 15.92 10.64 23.77
CA LEU A 501 16.81 10.93 22.65
C LEU A 501 17.32 9.63 21.99
N GLU A 502 16.79 8.49 22.40
CA GLU A 502 17.25 7.16 21.99
C GLU A 502 16.74 6.84 20.58
N ALA A 503 17.53 6.10 19.81
CA ALA A 503 17.09 5.66 18.50
C ALA A 503 17.61 4.27 18.14
N ALA A 504 16.78 3.51 17.43
CA ALA A 504 17.17 2.23 16.84
C ALA A 504 17.02 2.27 15.31
N ALA A 505 17.90 1.55 14.62
CA ALA A 505 17.74 1.21 13.21
C ALA A 505 17.58 -0.31 13.05
N PHE A 506 16.81 -0.70 12.04
CA PHE A 506 16.62 -2.09 11.64
C PHE A 506 16.91 -2.24 10.15
N GLY A 507 17.52 -3.35 9.77
CA GLY A 507 17.90 -3.64 8.41
C GLY A 507 18.13 -5.12 8.15
N LEU A 508 18.59 -5.42 6.94
CA LEU A 508 19.02 -6.74 6.53
C LEU A 508 20.46 -6.71 6.02
N LEU A 509 21.25 -7.70 6.40
CA LEU A 509 22.47 -8.05 5.69
C LEU A 509 22.10 -9.02 4.56
N LEU A 510 22.36 -8.60 3.33
CA LEU A 510 22.06 -9.35 2.11
C LEU A 510 23.38 -9.94 1.58
N SER A 511 23.43 -11.27 1.41
CA SER A 511 24.59 -11.99 0.87
C SER A 511 24.56 -12.16 -0.65
#